data_AF-A0A238ZZN9-F1
#
_entry.id   AF-A0A238ZZN9-F1
#
_cell.length_a   1.000
_cell.length_b   1.000
_cell.length_c   1.000
_cell.angle_alpha   90.00
_cell.angle_beta   90.00
_cell.angle_gamma   90.00
#
_symmetry.space_group_name_H-M   'P 1'
#
loop_
_entity.id
_entity.type
_entity.pdbx_description
1 polymer ?
#
loop_
_entity_poly.entity_id
_entity_poly.type
_entity_poly.pdbx_seq_one_letter_code
_entity_poly.pdbx_strand_id
1 'polypeptide(L)'
;MSLQVLRQHLAPLPLSASFKEQLGSEMELQTYLFYLELPPLLAPLFPGVSASQLDELTVNNYLYFRFVLTADQLLSQEGGPTRQQLTDCLTLHEYAVRALSRLFAPEQDFWQYYHRCQCRYAEAQRLQRECTEQQVWDEDQVEEVAAGKAAICYAIVHALATLNQQGRSMQPLLECLAGIHLASQYYDDREDHQPAINHAHAHYQRSLSLAEQLGLPQLGAFLRRHMVHYVGHQHIGVA
;
A
#
# COMPACT_ATOMS: atom_id res chain seq x y z
N MET A 1 8.72 -3.74 12.04
CA MET A 1 8.87 -2.52 12.87
C MET A 1 7.80 -2.54 13.95
N SER A 2 8.10 -2.19 15.21
CA SER A 2 7.09 -2.27 16.29
C SER A 2 6.17 -1.04 16.30
N LEU A 3 4.93 -1.22 16.74
CA LEU A 3 3.93 -0.15 16.93
C LEU A 3 4.44 0.99 17.84
N GLN A 4 5.40 0.68 18.72
CA GLN A 4 6.11 1.64 19.54
C GLN A 4 6.98 2.60 18.73
N VAL A 5 7.67 2.12 17.68
CA VAL A 5 8.49 2.97 16.79
C VAL A 5 7.59 3.95 16.04
N LEU A 6 6.50 3.48 15.44
CA LEU A 6 5.54 4.37 14.77
C LEU A 6 5.01 5.46 15.72
N ARG A 7 4.64 5.09 16.95
CA ARG A 7 4.17 6.06 17.96
C ARG A 7 5.23 7.11 18.33
N GLN A 8 6.51 6.72 18.40
CA GLN A 8 7.61 7.66 18.62
C GLN A 8 7.74 8.67 17.47
N HIS A 9 7.51 8.25 16.23
CA HIS A 9 7.50 9.14 15.06
C HIS A 9 6.26 10.04 14.99
N LEU A 10 5.10 9.57 15.47
CA LEU A 10 3.86 10.36 15.52
C LEU A 10 3.85 11.40 16.65
N ALA A 11 4.49 11.11 17.78
CA ALA A 11 4.51 11.97 18.96
C ALA A 11 4.93 13.43 18.67
N PRO A 12 6.03 13.72 17.95
CA PRO A 12 6.47 15.09 17.68
C PRO A 12 5.66 15.81 16.59
N LEU A 13 4.75 15.13 15.88
CA LEU A 13 3.98 15.75 14.80
C LEU A 13 2.96 16.75 15.39
N PRO A 14 2.73 17.92 14.79
CA PRO A 14 1.75 18.91 15.24
C PRO A 14 0.34 18.54 14.76
N LEU A 15 -0.05 17.29 14.96
CA LEU A 15 -1.36 16.74 14.65
C LEU A 15 -2.24 16.76 15.90
N SER A 16 -3.56 16.83 15.72
CA SER A 16 -4.51 16.68 16.83
C SER A 16 -4.36 15.32 17.54
N ALA A 17 -4.70 15.28 18.83
CA ALA A 17 -4.58 14.08 19.65
C ALA A 17 -5.43 12.92 19.09
N SER A 18 -6.67 13.21 18.69
CA SER A 18 -7.57 12.23 18.08
C SER A 18 -7.01 11.66 16.78
N PHE A 19 -6.39 12.50 15.95
CA PHE A 19 -5.79 12.05 14.69
C PHE A 19 -4.56 11.14 14.93
N LYS A 20 -3.71 11.48 15.91
CA LYS A 20 -2.59 10.61 16.30
C LYS A 20 -3.06 9.27 16.87
N GLU A 21 -4.13 9.28 17.67
CA GLU A 21 -4.72 8.06 18.21
C GLU A 21 -5.25 7.17 17.10
N GLN A 22 -5.96 7.73 16.12
CA GLN A 22 -6.41 7.00 14.93
C GLN A 22 -5.22 6.37 14.17
N LEU A 23 -4.20 7.18 13.83
CA LEU A 23 -3.01 6.71 13.11
C LEU A 23 -2.24 5.60 13.85
N GLY A 24 -2.22 5.66 15.18
CA GLY A 24 -1.51 4.74 16.07
C GLY A 24 -2.39 3.67 16.72
N SER A 25 -3.64 3.52 16.27
CA SER A 25 -4.56 2.49 16.76
C SER A 25 -4.15 1.12 16.23
N GLU A 26 -4.34 0.09 17.05
CA GLU A 26 -3.96 -1.27 16.69
C GLU A 26 -4.76 -1.80 15.51
N MET A 27 -6.05 -1.47 15.45
CA MET A 27 -6.94 -1.84 14.34
C MET A 27 -6.43 -1.30 13.00
N GLU A 28 -6.17 0.01 12.92
CA GLU A 28 -5.65 0.65 11.71
C GLU A 28 -4.28 0.11 11.32
N LEU A 29 -3.42 -0.16 12.31
CA LEU A 29 -2.11 -0.72 12.04
C LEU A 29 -2.21 -2.15 11.49
N GLN A 30 -3.12 -2.98 11.98
CA GLN A 30 -3.35 -4.32 11.44
C GLN A 30 -3.88 -4.25 10.00
N THR A 31 -4.83 -3.36 9.71
CA THR A 31 -5.38 -3.17 8.36
C THR A 31 -4.31 -2.78 7.34
N TYR A 32 -3.37 -1.92 7.74
CA TYR A 32 -2.37 -1.37 6.83
C TYR A 32 -0.95 -1.89 7.08
N LEU A 33 -0.82 -2.99 7.84
CA LEU A 33 0.47 -3.56 8.25
C LEU A 33 1.34 -3.91 7.05
N PHE A 34 0.73 -4.42 5.99
CA PHE A 34 1.43 -4.78 4.76
C PHE A 34 2.27 -3.61 4.22
N TYR A 35 1.70 -2.40 4.15
CA TYR A 35 2.39 -1.22 3.62
C TYR A 35 3.54 -0.76 4.53
N LEU A 36 3.41 -1.01 5.84
CA LEU A 36 4.46 -0.75 6.82
C LEU A 36 5.60 -1.77 6.73
N GLU A 37 5.29 -3.02 6.46
CA GLU A 37 6.26 -4.11 6.35
C GLU A 37 6.86 -4.23 4.94
N LEU A 38 6.29 -3.59 3.94
CA LEU A 38 6.70 -3.77 2.56
C LEU A 38 8.18 -3.38 2.34
N PRO A 39 8.69 -2.21 2.76
CA PRO A 39 10.10 -1.89 2.55
C PRO A 39 11.08 -2.92 3.15
N PRO A 40 10.97 -3.35 4.43
CA PRO A 40 11.87 -4.39 4.95
C PRO A 40 11.67 -5.76 4.31
N LEU A 41 10.45 -6.11 3.86
CA LEU A 41 10.22 -7.34 3.09
C LEU A 41 10.95 -7.35 1.75
N LEU A 42 11.15 -6.17 1.14
CA LEU A 42 11.81 -5.99 -0.15
C LEU A 42 13.32 -5.70 -0.05
N ALA A 43 13.80 -5.26 1.12
CA ALA A 43 15.19 -4.88 1.37
C ALA A 43 16.25 -5.87 0.86
N PRO A 44 16.06 -7.22 0.90
CA PRO A 44 17.05 -8.16 0.35
C PRO A 44 17.40 -7.93 -1.13
N LEU A 45 16.51 -7.32 -1.92
CA LEU A 45 16.77 -6.98 -3.32
C LEU A 45 17.60 -5.71 -3.50
N PHE A 46 17.79 -4.92 -2.44
CA PHE A 46 18.37 -3.57 -2.49
C PHE A 46 19.54 -3.42 -1.49
N PRO A 47 20.63 -4.19 -1.66
CA PRO A 47 21.71 -4.29 -0.67
C PRO A 47 22.51 -2.99 -0.43
N GLY A 48 22.42 -2.01 -1.33
CA GLY A 48 23.01 -0.68 -1.22
C GLY A 48 22.17 0.31 -0.43
N VAL A 49 20.95 -0.04 -0.03
CA VAL A 49 20.13 0.78 0.87
C VAL A 49 20.60 0.55 2.31
N SER A 50 21.09 1.60 2.96
CA SER A 50 21.50 1.50 4.37
C SER A 50 20.32 1.28 5.31
N ALA A 51 20.56 0.69 6.48
CA ALA A 51 19.53 0.49 7.49
C ALA A 51 18.82 1.79 7.89
N SER A 52 19.57 2.89 8.05
CA SER A 52 19.00 4.21 8.36
C SER A 52 18.07 4.71 7.26
N GLN A 53 18.47 4.58 5.99
CA GLN A 53 17.62 4.95 4.87
C GLN A 53 16.37 4.08 4.78
N LEU A 54 16.50 2.78 5.07
CA LEU A 54 15.38 1.85 5.08
C LEU A 54 14.37 2.19 6.18
N ASP A 55 14.84 2.49 7.40
CA ASP A 55 13.97 2.88 8.52
C ASP A 55 13.24 4.20 8.22
N GLU A 56 13.98 5.21 7.74
CA GLU A 56 13.39 6.49 7.34
C GLU A 56 12.38 6.31 6.20
N LEU A 57 12.70 5.54 5.17
CA LEU A 57 11.78 5.27 4.07
C LEU A 57 10.52 4.56 4.57
N THR A 58 10.69 3.56 5.44
CA THR A 58 9.59 2.74 5.98
C THR A 58 8.54 3.60 6.67
N VAL A 59 8.98 4.44 7.61
CA VAL A 59 8.07 5.28 8.38
C VAL A 59 7.46 6.35 7.49
N ASN A 60 8.26 7.08 6.72
CA ASN A 60 7.77 8.25 5.99
C ASN A 60 6.88 7.86 4.82
N ASN A 61 7.17 6.73 4.16
CA ASN A 61 6.29 6.21 3.13
C ASN A 61 4.96 5.70 3.71
N TYR A 62 4.99 5.07 4.89
CA TYR A 62 3.74 4.70 5.57
C TYR A 62 2.92 5.93 5.97
N LEU A 63 3.53 6.97 6.53
CA LEU A 63 2.83 8.22 6.87
C LEU A 63 2.22 8.87 5.63
N TYR A 64 2.93 8.82 4.50
CA TYR A 64 2.39 9.28 3.23
C TYR A 64 1.20 8.45 2.76
N PHE A 65 1.31 7.12 2.78
CA PHE A 65 0.20 6.23 2.45
C PHE A 65 -1.02 6.50 3.33
N ARG A 66 -0.81 6.72 4.63
CA ARG A 66 -1.87 7.13 5.56
C ARG A 66 -2.50 8.46 5.18
N PHE A 67 -1.71 9.44 4.73
CA PHE A 67 -2.26 10.67 4.15
C PHE A 67 -3.16 10.39 2.96
N VAL A 68 -2.74 9.55 2.00
CA VAL A 68 -3.53 9.25 0.80
C VAL A 68 -4.89 8.63 1.17
N LEU A 69 -4.89 7.67 2.09
CA LEU A 69 -6.13 7.06 2.59
C LEU A 69 -7.01 8.06 3.34
N THR A 70 -6.43 8.87 4.22
CA THR A 70 -7.19 9.90 4.94
C THR A 70 -7.78 10.92 3.98
N ALA A 71 -7.03 11.38 2.98
CA ALA A 71 -7.52 12.32 1.99
C ALA A 71 -8.72 11.74 1.21
N ASP A 72 -8.62 10.46 0.81
CA ASP A 72 -9.71 9.75 0.15
C ASP A 72 -10.98 9.64 1.00
N GLN A 73 -10.83 9.28 2.28
CA GLN A 73 -11.92 9.23 3.25
C GLN A 73 -12.58 10.59 3.45
N LEU A 74 -11.78 11.66 3.60
CA LEU A 74 -12.30 13.02 3.77
C LEU A 74 -13.09 13.50 2.56
N LEU A 75 -12.69 13.11 1.35
CA LEU A 75 -13.42 13.44 0.11
C LEU A 75 -14.73 12.65 -0.02
N SER A 76 -14.86 11.53 0.68
CA SER A 76 -16.04 10.66 0.65
C SER A 76 -16.98 10.89 1.83
N GLN A 77 -16.61 11.77 2.77
CA GLN A 77 -17.37 12.02 4.00
C GLN A 77 -18.65 12.82 3.71
N GLU A 78 -19.81 12.29 4.12
CA GLU A 78 -21.06 13.02 4.11
C GLU A 78 -20.99 14.27 5.00
N GLY A 79 -21.42 15.42 4.48
CA GLY A 79 -21.31 16.71 5.16
C GLY A 79 -19.93 17.39 5.06
N GLY A 80 -18.95 16.74 4.42
CA GLY A 80 -17.62 17.28 4.17
C GLY A 80 -16.68 17.28 5.40
N PRO A 81 -15.37 17.52 5.18
CA PRO A 81 -14.38 17.49 6.25
C PRO A 81 -14.46 18.75 7.13
N THR A 82 -14.26 18.56 8.44
CA THR A 82 -14.04 19.69 9.35
C THR A 82 -12.72 20.40 9.05
N ARG A 83 -12.60 21.67 9.46
CA ARG A 83 -11.34 22.43 9.32
C ARG A 83 -10.16 21.73 10.00
N GLN A 84 -10.38 21.09 11.15
CA GLN A 84 -9.33 20.39 11.89
C GLN A 84 -8.87 19.15 11.12
N GLN A 85 -9.80 18.33 10.60
CA GLN A 85 -9.46 17.15 9.80
C GLN A 85 -8.66 17.52 8.54
N LEU A 86 -9.06 18.59 7.84
CA LEU A 86 -8.32 19.08 6.68
C LEU A 86 -6.90 19.55 7.07
N THR A 87 -6.79 20.27 8.19
CA THR A 87 -5.50 20.74 8.71
C THR A 87 -4.59 19.57 9.08
N ASP A 88 -5.11 18.56 9.78
CA ASP A 88 -4.35 17.36 10.16
C ASP A 88 -3.89 16.56 8.93
N CYS A 89 -4.78 16.39 7.94
CA CYS A 89 -4.47 15.69 6.69
C CYS A 89 -3.36 16.40 5.89
N LEU A 90 -3.45 17.72 5.73
CA LEU A 90 -2.41 18.51 5.04
C LEU A 90 -1.09 18.53 5.83
N THR A 91 -1.16 18.60 7.16
CA THR A 91 0.02 18.51 8.03
C THR A 91 0.72 17.17 7.86
N LEU A 92 -0.02 16.06 7.83
CA LEU A 92 0.56 14.72 7.62
C LEU A 92 1.26 14.63 6.25
N HIS A 93 0.65 15.16 5.19
CA HIS A 93 1.27 15.24 3.87
C HIS A 93 2.58 16.02 3.88
N GLU A 94 2.58 17.24 4.44
CA GLU A 94 3.77 18.09 4.51
C GLU A 94 4.91 17.38 5.24
N TYR A 95 4.61 16.75 6.38
CA TYR A 95 5.62 16.05 7.16
C TYR A 95 6.20 14.84 6.40
N ALA A 96 5.36 14.04 5.77
CA ALA A 96 5.81 12.87 5.02
C ALA A 96 6.69 13.29 3.83
N VAL A 97 6.26 14.27 3.02
CA VAL A 97 7.01 14.75 1.86
C VAL A 97 8.33 15.41 2.26
N ARG A 98 8.33 16.25 3.30
CA ARG A 98 9.56 16.89 3.82
C ARG A 98 10.55 15.88 4.39
N ALA A 99 10.07 14.77 4.93
CA ALA A 99 10.94 13.72 5.40
C ALA A 99 11.51 12.90 4.23
N LEU A 100 10.69 12.57 3.23
CA LEU A 100 11.14 11.92 2.00
C LEU A 100 12.17 12.78 1.23
N SER A 101 12.07 14.11 1.25
CA SER A 101 13.07 14.99 0.60
C SER A 101 14.44 15.01 1.26
N ARG A 102 14.59 14.41 2.45
CA ARG A 102 15.91 14.15 3.04
C ARG A 102 16.59 12.92 2.43
N LEU A 103 15.79 11.99 1.91
CA LEU A 103 16.24 10.77 1.23
C LEU A 103 16.43 10.99 -0.27
N PHE A 104 15.62 11.86 -0.87
CA PHE A 104 15.59 12.05 -2.32
C PHE A 104 15.81 13.50 -2.71
N ALA A 105 16.84 13.75 -3.52
CA ALA A 105 17.09 15.05 -4.10
C ALA A 105 16.00 15.43 -5.12
N PRO A 106 15.67 16.72 -5.30
CA PRO A 106 14.59 17.15 -6.20
C PRO A 106 14.75 16.69 -7.65
N GLU A 107 15.98 16.52 -8.12
CA GLU A 107 16.31 16.15 -9.50
C GLU A 107 16.23 14.63 -9.76
N GLN A 108 16.05 13.81 -8.73
CA GLN A 108 15.97 12.37 -8.89
C GLN A 108 14.62 11.94 -9.49
N ASP A 109 14.67 10.94 -10.37
CA ASP A 109 13.50 10.36 -11.04
C ASP A 109 12.44 9.83 -10.06
N PHE A 110 12.82 9.54 -8.82
CA PHE A 110 11.91 9.16 -7.75
C PHE A 110 10.66 10.06 -7.71
N TRP A 111 10.81 11.38 -7.76
CA TRP A 111 9.68 12.31 -7.66
C TRP A 111 8.71 12.20 -8.85
N GLN A 112 9.23 11.89 -10.04
CA GLN A 112 8.39 11.67 -11.23
C GLN A 112 7.59 10.37 -11.10
N TYR A 113 8.24 9.28 -10.67
CA TYR A 113 7.56 8.01 -10.41
C TYR A 113 6.54 8.14 -9.31
N TYR A 114 6.90 8.82 -8.23
CA TYR A 114 6.04 9.11 -7.10
C TYR A 114 4.77 9.84 -7.55
N HIS A 115 4.92 10.97 -8.26
CA HIS A 115 3.79 11.71 -8.82
C HIS A 115 2.92 10.86 -9.74
N ARG A 116 3.53 10.05 -10.62
CA ARG A 116 2.77 9.12 -11.48
C ARG A 116 1.95 8.12 -10.67
N CYS A 117 2.50 7.58 -9.59
CA CYS A 117 1.78 6.68 -8.69
C CYS A 117 0.59 7.39 -8.01
N GLN A 118 0.75 8.66 -7.62
CA GLN A 118 -0.34 9.47 -7.08
C GLN A 118 -1.48 9.64 -8.08
N CYS A 119 -1.16 10.01 -9.32
CA CYS A 119 -2.16 10.18 -10.36
C CYS A 119 -2.91 8.87 -10.64
N ARG A 120 -2.19 7.74 -10.72
CA ARG A 120 -2.82 6.43 -10.94
C ARG A 120 -3.76 6.03 -9.80
N TYR A 121 -3.35 6.26 -8.55
CA TYR A 121 -4.21 5.98 -7.41
C TYR A 121 -5.45 6.86 -7.42
N ALA A 122 -5.29 8.18 -7.61
CA ALA A 122 -6.40 9.12 -7.63
C ALA A 122 -7.41 8.78 -8.75
N GLU A 123 -6.91 8.37 -9.92
CA GLU A 123 -7.75 7.95 -11.04
C GLU A 123 -8.51 6.65 -10.74
N ALA A 124 -7.86 5.65 -10.13
CA ALA A 124 -8.54 4.43 -9.71
C ALA A 124 -9.64 4.68 -8.67
N GLN A 125 -9.39 5.58 -7.71
CA GLN A 125 -10.41 5.99 -6.73
C GLN A 125 -11.56 6.73 -7.40
N ARG A 126 -11.27 7.60 -8.39
CA ARG A 126 -12.30 8.30 -9.18
C ARG A 126 -13.18 7.29 -9.93
N LEU A 127 -12.57 6.37 -10.68
CA LEU A 127 -13.27 5.32 -11.41
C LEU A 127 -14.14 4.47 -10.48
N GLN A 128 -13.62 4.10 -9.31
CA GLN A 128 -14.37 3.33 -8.33
C GLN A 128 -15.61 4.08 -7.81
N ARG A 129 -15.51 5.40 -7.58
CA ARG A 129 -16.64 6.21 -7.09
C ARG A 129 -17.68 6.51 -8.17
N GLU A 130 -17.25 6.67 -9.42
CA GLU A 130 -18.15 6.91 -10.55
C GLU A 130 -19.00 5.68 -10.88
N CYS A 131 -18.51 4.48 -10.53
CA CYS A 131 -19.31 3.28 -10.62
C CYS A 131 -20.33 3.23 -9.48
N THR A 132 -21.61 3.33 -9.83
CA THR A 132 -22.70 3.12 -8.89
C THR A 132 -22.74 1.66 -8.40
N GLU A 133 -23.22 1.41 -7.18
CA GLU A 133 -23.35 0.08 -6.56
C GLU A 133 -24.11 -0.97 -7.41
N GLN A 134 -24.79 -0.55 -8.48
CA GLN A 134 -25.58 -1.40 -9.38
C GLN A 134 -24.85 -1.77 -10.68
N GLN A 135 -23.64 -1.26 -10.91
CA GLN A 135 -22.87 -1.56 -12.12
C GLN A 135 -21.99 -2.79 -11.87
N VAL A 136 -22.20 -3.84 -12.65
CA VAL A 136 -21.30 -5.01 -12.70
C VAL A 136 -20.06 -4.61 -13.49
N TRP A 137 -18.89 -4.78 -12.87
CA TRP A 137 -17.61 -4.50 -13.51
C TRP A 137 -17.21 -5.67 -14.40
N ASP A 138 -16.62 -5.38 -15.55
CA ASP A 138 -15.90 -6.40 -16.29
C ASP A 138 -14.52 -6.66 -15.68
N GLU A 139 -13.88 -7.77 -16.08
CA GLU A 139 -12.57 -8.19 -15.56
C GLU A 139 -11.52 -7.09 -15.77
N ASP A 140 -11.50 -6.46 -16.94
CA ASP A 140 -10.54 -5.39 -17.29
C ASP A 140 -10.67 -4.17 -16.37
N GLN A 141 -11.90 -3.78 -16.01
CA GLN A 141 -12.16 -2.68 -15.07
C GLN A 141 -11.68 -3.01 -13.66
N VAL A 142 -11.95 -4.23 -13.17
CA VAL A 142 -11.47 -4.68 -11.85
C VAL A 142 -9.95 -4.66 -11.82
N GLU A 143 -9.32 -5.16 -12.89
CA GLU A 143 -7.86 -5.18 -12.99
C GLU A 143 -7.25 -3.79 -13.04
N GLU A 144 -7.83 -2.85 -13.81
CA GLU A 144 -7.30 -1.48 -13.91
C GLU A 144 -7.38 -0.74 -12.57
N VAL A 145 -8.50 -0.88 -11.84
CA VAL A 145 -8.64 -0.23 -10.52
C VAL A 145 -7.75 -0.88 -9.47
N ALA A 146 -7.64 -2.21 -9.46
CA ALA A 146 -6.68 -2.88 -8.61
C ALA A 146 -5.23 -2.42 -8.91
N ALA A 147 -4.87 -2.31 -10.19
CA ALA A 147 -3.54 -1.87 -10.62
C ALA A 147 -3.27 -0.40 -10.26
N GLY A 148 -4.28 0.46 -10.33
CA GLY A 148 -4.17 1.85 -9.93
C GLY A 148 -4.07 2.03 -8.41
N LYS A 149 -4.82 1.24 -7.62
CA LYS A 149 -4.66 1.20 -6.15
C LYS A 149 -3.28 0.69 -5.74
N ALA A 150 -2.79 -0.35 -6.42
CA ALA A 150 -1.45 -0.91 -6.20
C ALA A 150 -0.31 0.10 -6.49
N ALA A 151 -0.59 1.19 -7.22
CA ALA A 151 0.41 2.17 -7.59
C ALA A 151 1.15 2.76 -6.39
N ILE A 152 0.52 2.86 -5.21
CA ILE A 152 1.21 3.34 -4.00
C ILE A 152 2.33 2.38 -3.58
N CYS A 153 2.16 1.07 -3.77
CA CYS A 153 3.22 0.09 -3.50
C CYS A 153 4.36 0.19 -4.51
N TYR A 154 4.08 0.59 -5.75
CA TYR A 154 5.14 0.79 -6.75
C TYR A 154 6.06 1.96 -6.40
N ALA A 155 5.53 3.00 -5.73
CA ALA A 155 6.35 4.10 -5.24
C ALA A 155 7.46 3.63 -4.28
N ILE A 156 7.19 2.62 -3.44
CA ILE A 156 8.19 2.00 -2.55
C ILE A 156 9.29 1.31 -3.36
N VAL A 157 8.92 0.58 -4.40
CA VAL A 157 9.89 -0.11 -5.27
C VAL A 157 10.80 0.89 -5.97
N HIS A 158 10.23 1.97 -6.50
CA HIS A 158 11.00 3.04 -7.13
C HIS A 158 11.88 3.80 -6.12
N ALA A 159 11.40 4.01 -4.89
CA ALA A 159 12.19 4.59 -3.80
C ALA A 159 13.42 3.73 -3.49
N LEU A 160 13.22 2.43 -3.25
CA LEU A 160 14.29 1.48 -2.95
C LEU A 160 15.28 1.36 -4.12
N ALA A 161 14.80 1.28 -5.36
CA ALA A 161 15.65 1.22 -6.54
C ALA A 161 16.51 2.48 -6.70
N THR A 162 15.94 3.66 -6.43
CA THR A 162 16.66 4.94 -6.49
C THR A 162 17.74 5.02 -5.43
N LEU A 163 17.42 4.66 -4.17
CA LEU A 163 18.41 4.64 -3.07
C LEU A 163 19.51 3.60 -3.32
N ASN A 164 19.16 2.45 -3.90
CA ASN A 164 20.10 1.40 -4.27
C ASN A 164 20.96 1.73 -5.50
N GLN A 165 20.65 2.83 -6.21
CA GLN A 165 21.28 3.18 -7.49
C GLN A 165 21.17 2.05 -8.53
N GLN A 166 20.03 1.35 -8.53
CA GLN A 166 19.84 0.14 -9.32
C GLN A 166 19.24 0.46 -10.69
N GLY A 167 19.98 0.12 -11.76
CA GLY A 167 19.50 0.23 -13.15
C GLY A 167 18.81 -1.03 -13.71
N ARG A 168 18.59 -2.06 -12.88
CA ARG A 168 17.92 -3.31 -13.32
C ARG A 168 16.41 -3.10 -13.39
N SER A 169 15.77 -3.80 -14.34
CA SER A 169 14.30 -3.79 -14.45
C SER A 169 13.65 -4.30 -13.17
N MET A 170 12.73 -3.50 -12.61
CA MET A 170 11.92 -3.85 -11.42
C MET A 170 10.61 -4.56 -11.80
N GLN A 171 10.40 -4.82 -13.10
CA GLN A 171 9.14 -5.33 -13.62
C GLN A 171 8.65 -6.62 -12.92
N PRO A 172 9.47 -7.65 -12.67
CA PRO A 172 9.00 -8.86 -11.99
C PRO A 172 8.52 -8.59 -10.55
N LEU A 173 9.14 -7.62 -9.87
CA LEU A 173 8.72 -7.21 -8.54
C LEU A 173 7.41 -6.41 -8.59
N LEU A 174 7.27 -5.51 -9.56
CA LEU A 174 6.02 -4.78 -9.77
C LEU A 174 4.86 -5.73 -10.09
N GLU A 175 5.09 -6.74 -10.93
CA GLU A 175 4.12 -7.80 -11.23
C GLU A 175 3.74 -8.63 -9.99
N CYS A 176 4.73 -8.92 -9.13
CA CYS A 176 4.47 -9.58 -7.86
C CYS A 176 3.54 -8.73 -6.97
N LEU A 177 3.78 -7.43 -6.86
CA LEU A 177 2.95 -6.54 -6.04
C LEU A 177 1.56 -6.30 -6.67
N ALA A 178 1.48 -6.25 -7.99
CA ALA A 178 0.23 -6.14 -8.73
C ALA A 178 -0.69 -7.33 -8.42
N GLY A 179 -0.14 -8.56 -8.49
CA GLY A 179 -0.91 -9.78 -8.20
C GLY A 179 -1.44 -9.82 -6.76
N ILE A 180 -0.72 -9.28 -5.79
CA ILE A 180 -1.20 -9.17 -4.40
C ILE A 180 -2.45 -8.29 -4.31
N HIS A 181 -2.43 -7.12 -4.95
CA HIS A 181 -3.57 -6.18 -4.90
C HIS A 181 -4.75 -6.67 -5.74
N LEU A 182 -4.49 -7.30 -6.89
CA LEU A 182 -5.53 -7.94 -7.69
C LEU A 182 -6.24 -9.01 -6.87
N ALA A 183 -5.49 -9.88 -6.20
CA ALA A 183 -6.08 -10.89 -5.35
C ALA A 183 -6.91 -10.29 -4.22
N SER A 184 -6.41 -9.23 -3.56
CA SER A 184 -7.17 -8.51 -2.53
C SER A 184 -8.45 -7.85 -3.09
N GLN A 185 -8.40 -7.24 -4.28
CA GLN A 185 -9.57 -6.62 -4.91
C GLN A 185 -10.67 -7.67 -5.22
N TYR A 186 -10.29 -8.83 -5.78
CA TYR A 186 -11.24 -9.93 -6.02
C TYR A 186 -11.85 -10.49 -4.72
N TYR A 187 -11.16 -10.40 -3.58
CA TYR A 187 -11.72 -10.77 -2.28
C TYR A 187 -12.66 -9.70 -1.70
N ASP A 188 -12.32 -8.42 -1.88
CA ASP A 188 -13.09 -7.30 -1.34
C ASP A 188 -14.40 -7.05 -2.10
N ASP A 189 -14.46 -7.36 -3.40
CA ASP A 189 -15.63 -7.12 -4.27
C ASP A 189 -16.77 -8.16 -4.10
N ARG A 190 -16.66 -9.08 -3.13
CA ARG A 190 -17.76 -9.75 -2.38
C ARG A 190 -19.01 -10.24 -3.12
N GLU A 191 -18.89 -10.65 -4.37
CA GLU A 191 -19.72 -11.76 -4.84
C GLU A 191 -19.02 -13.05 -4.40
N ASP A 192 -19.57 -13.73 -3.38
CA ASP A 192 -19.20 -15.08 -2.91
C ASP A 192 -19.46 -16.10 -4.03
N HIS A 193 -18.74 -15.94 -5.13
CA HIS A 193 -18.84 -16.73 -6.33
C HIS A 193 -17.49 -17.37 -6.59
N GLN A 194 -17.53 -18.69 -6.78
CA GLN A 194 -16.35 -19.53 -6.99
C GLN A 194 -15.35 -18.97 -8.03
N PRO A 195 -15.77 -18.29 -9.12
CA PRO A 195 -14.85 -17.67 -10.06
C PRO A 195 -13.93 -16.62 -9.40
N ALA A 196 -14.46 -15.64 -8.67
CA ALA A 196 -13.68 -14.57 -8.05
C ALA A 196 -12.63 -15.12 -7.08
N ILE A 197 -13.00 -16.15 -6.30
CA ILE A 197 -12.08 -16.87 -5.40
C ILE A 197 -10.94 -17.55 -6.18
N ASN A 198 -11.26 -18.18 -7.32
CA ASN A 198 -10.26 -18.83 -8.16
C ASN A 198 -9.29 -17.81 -8.78
N HIS A 199 -9.79 -16.66 -9.26
CA HIS A 199 -8.96 -15.57 -9.77
C HIS A 199 -8.03 -15.04 -8.68
N ALA A 200 -8.57 -14.73 -7.49
CA ALA A 200 -7.76 -14.26 -6.37
C ALA A 200 -6.65 -15.25 -5.99
N HIS A 201 -6.99 -16.55 -5.93
CA HIS A 201 -6.02 -17.60 -5.63
C HIS A 201 -4.92 -17.69 -6.69
N ALA A 202 -5.26 -17.60 -7.98
CA ALA A 202 -4.30 -17.63 -9.08
C ALA A 202 -3.32 -16.45 -9.01
N HIS A 203 -3.81 -15.24 -8.72
CA HIS A 203 -2.96 -14.06 -8.57
C HIS A 203 -2.03 -14.17 -7.35
N TYR A 204 -2.51 -14.69 -6.21
CA TYR A 204 -1.64 -14.95 -5.06
C TYR A 204 -0.58 -16.02 -5.34
N GLN A 205 -0.93 -17.12 -6.00
CA GLN A 205 0.03 -18.16 -6.39
C GLN A 205 1.11 -17.63 -7.33
N ARG A 206 0.73 -16.81 -8.32
CA ARG A 206 1.69 -16.15 -9.21
C ARG A 206 2.61 -15.22 -8.44
N SER A 207 2.07 -14.42 -7.53
CA SER A 207 2.84 -13.51 -6.67
C SER A 207 3.82 -14.27 -5.77
N LEU A 208 3.39 -15.39 -5.18
CA LEU A 208 4.26 -16.26 -4.39
C LEU A 208 5.41 -16.82 -5.23
N SER A 209 5.11 -17.31 -6.43
CA SER A 209 6.12 -17.85 -7.36
C SER A 209 7.15 -16.79 -7.74
N LEU A 210 6.70 -15.55 -8.02
CA LEU A 210 7.59 -14.42 -8.32
C LEU A 210 8.44 -14.05 -7.10
N ALA A 211 7.86 -13.98 -5.89
CA ALA A 211 8.60 -13.69 -4.67
C ALA A 211 9.71 -14.73 -4.41
N GLU A 212 9.44 -16.02 -4.65
CA GLU A 212 10.43 -17.09 -4.53
C GLU A 212 11.54 -16.96 -5.58
N GLN A 213 11.20 -16.70 -6.84
CA GLN A 213 12.18 -16.47 -7.92
C GLN A 213 13.07 -15.25 -7.67
N LEU A 214 12.51 -14.21 -7.05
CA LEU A 214 13.24 -13.02 -6.64
C LEU A 214 14.10 -13.22 -5.38
N GLY A 215 13.99 -14.37 -4.70
CA GLY A 215 14.74 -14.62 -3.47
C GLY A 215 14.21 -13.79 -2.29
N LEU A 216 12.90 -13.58 -2.21
CA LEU A 216 12.20 -12.85 -1.14
C LEU A 216 11.46 -13.83 -0.20
N PRO A 217 12.16 -14.63 0.63
CA PRO A 217 11.54 -15.68 1.44
C PRO A 217 10.56 -15.12 2.49
N GLN A 218 10.80 -13.91 3.00
CA GLN A 218 9.92 -13.28 3.99
C GLN A 218 8.61 -12.81 3.34
N LEU A 219 8.66 -12.26 2.12
CA LEU A 219 7.46 -11.94 1.35
C LEU A 219 6.70 -13.22 0.99
N GLY A 220 7.40 -14.29 0.58
CA GLY A 220 6.77 -15.59 0.35
C GLY A 220 6.07 -16.14 1.59
N ALA A 221 6.69 -16.04 2.77
CA ALA A 221 6.06 -16.44 4.03
C ALA A 221 4.85 -15.57 4.41
N PHE A 222 4.92 -14.26 4.15
CA PHE A 222 3.77 -13.35 4.30
C PHE A 222 2.60 -13.79 3.41
N LEU A 223 2.85 -14.02 2.13
CA LEU A 223 1.83 -14.44 1.16
C LEU A 223 1.19 -15.78 1.52
N ARG A 224 1.98 -16.78 1.91
CA ARG A 224 1.45 -18.08 2.33
C ARG A 224 0.51 -17.97 3.53
N ARG A 225 0.85 -17.15 4.53
CA ARG A 225 -0.03 -16.93 5.70
C ARG A 225 -1.36 -16.31 5.27
N HIS A 226 -1.30 -15.30 4.40
CA HIS A 226 -2.51 -14.67 3.87
C HIS A 226 -3.36 -15.66 3.07
N MET A 227 -2.76 -16.44 2.16
CA MET A 227 -3.47 -17.50 1.43
C MET A 227 -4.17 -18.52 2.34
N VAL A 228 -3.56 -18.92 3.46
CA VAL A 228 -4.19 -19.86 4.42
C VAL A 228 -5.40 -19.24 5.11
N HIS A 229 -5.33 -17.97 5.51
CA HIS A 229 -6.48 -17.27 6.09
C HIS A 229 -7.63 -17.16 5.07
N TYR A 230 -7.31 -16.98 3.78
CA TYR A 230 -8.30 -16.91 2.71
C TYR A 230 -8.91 -18.27 2.33
N VAL A 231 -8.15 -19.38 2.40
CA VAL A 231 -8.69 -20.75 2.19
C VAL A 231 -9.48 -21.24 3.41
N GLY A 232 -9.10 -20.83 4.63
CA GLY A 232 -9.78 -21.23 5.87
C GLY A 232 -11.24 -20.76 6.00
N HIS A 233 -11.64 -19.72 5.27
CA HIS A 233 -13.04 -19.28 5.19
C HIS A 233 -13.92 -20.22 4.33
N GLN A 234 -13.33 -21.16 3.58
CA GLN A 234 -14.08 -22.22 2.87
C GLN A 234 -14.57 -23.36 3.81
N HIS A 235 -14.19 -23.36 5.09
CA HIS A 235 -14.53 -24.47 6.01
C HIS A 235 -15.37 -24.07 7.23
N ILE A 236 -15.79 -22.81 7.36
CA ILE A 236 -16.71 -22.40 8.44
C ILE A 236 -18.18 -22.32 7.95
N GLY A 237 -18.42 -22.61 6.67
CA GLY A 237 -19.74 -22.53 6.04
C GLY A 237 -20.34 -23.87 5.59
N VAL A 238 -20.11 -24.99 6.28
CA VAL A 238 -20.96 -26.19 6.14
C VAL A 238 -21.04 -26.93 7.48
N ALA A 239 -22.08 -26.63 8.25
CA ALA A 239 -22.77 -27.56 9.14
C ALA A 239 -24.23 -27.15 9.25
#